data_AF-A0A6P0U3L4-F1
#
_entry.id   AF-A0A6P0U3L4-F1
#
_cell.length_a   1.000
_cell.length_b   1.000
_cell.length_c   1.000
_cell.angle_alpha   90.00
_cell.angle_beta   90.00
_cell.angle_gamma   90.00
#
_symmetry.space_group_name_H-M   'P 1'
#
loop_
_entity.id
_entity.type
_entity.pdbx_description
1 polymer ?
#
loop_
_entity_poly.entity_id
_entity_poly.type
_entity_poly.pdbx_seq_one_letter_code
_entity_poly.pdbx_strand_id
1 'polypeptide(L)'
;MYEKTNQPQIHSTYVAGIDLGIDSKVALSTNKPGVKPMLVNGKPLKSVNQLYNKRKAKYQSHLLGNRKTSRKIEALSYHRNRFVENYLHNTSFLVVEYLTTNNIGTVVIGKNDNWKQGANIGKKTTKILLKYLTLS
;
A
#
# COMPACT_ATOMS: atom_id res chain seq x y z
N MET A 1 3.51 -22.67 18.76
CA MET A 1 3.18 -22.69 17.32
C MET A 1 1.77 -22.14 17.19
N TYR A 2 1.52 -21.15 16.32
CA TYR A 2 0.15 -20.70 16.07
C TYR A 2 -0.45 -21.57 14.96
N GLU A 3 -1.51 -22.30 15.29
CA GLU A 3 -2.29 -23.04 14.29
C GLU A 3 -2.97 -22.05 13.35
N LYS A 4 -2.76 -22.25 12.05
CA LYS A 4 -3.47 -21.52 10.99
C LYS A 4 -4.71 -22.33 10.66
N THR A 5 -5.89 -21.83 11.00
CA THR A 5 -7.15 -22.40 10.53
C THR A 5 -7.27 -22.18 9.02
N ASN A 6 -7.64 -23.25 8.29
CA ASN A 6 -7.91 -23.16 6.85
C ASN A 6 -9.07 -22.19 6.61
N GLN A 7 -8.82 -21.14 5.82
CA GLN A 7 -9.86 -20.20 5.40
C GLN A 7 -10.81 -20.94 4.43
N PRO A 8 -12.14 -20.74 4.55
CA PRO A 8 -13.10 -21.39 3.67
C PRO A 8 -12.86 -20.99 2.21
N GLN A 9 -12.96 -21.96 1.30
CA GLN A 9 -12.79 -21.73 -0.12
C GLN A 9 -13.99 -20.92 -0.64
N ILE A 10 -13.77 -19.70 -1.14
CA ILE A 10 -14.83 -18.85 -1.68
C ILE A 10 -15.17 -19.33 -3.10
N HIS A 11 -16.27 -20.07 -3.23
CA HIS A 11 -16.86 -20.42 -4.53
C HIS A 11 -17.76 -19.27 -5.00
N SER A 12 -17.17 -18.26 -5.64
CA SER A 12 -17.88 -17.07 -6.13
C SER A 12 -17.47 -16.72 -7.55
N THR A 13 -18.45 -16.41 -8.38
CA THR A 13 -18.27 -15.90 -9.75
C THR A 13 -18.08 -14.37 -9.79
N TYR A 14 -18.22 -13.69 -8.65
CA TYR A 14 -18.07 -12.25 -8.55
C TYR A 14 -16.60 -11.84 -8.56
N VAL A 15 -16.35 -10.73 -9.25
CA VAL A 15 -15.02 -10.16 -9.49
C VAL A 15 -15.00 -8.74 -8.95
N ALA A 16 -13.94 -8.38 -8.24
CA ALA A 16 -13.61 -7.00 -7.89
C ALA A 16 -12.46 -6.48 -8.75
N GLY A 17 -12.59 -5.26 -9.25
CA GLY A 17 -11.50 -4.48 -9.83
C GLY A 17 -10.90 -3.55 -8.77
N ILE A 18 -9.56 -3.51 -8.68
CA ILE A 18 -8.84 -2.60 -7.78
C ILE A 18 -7.88 -1.74 -8.60
N ASP A 19 -8.03 -0.43 -8.48
CA ASP A 19 -7.03 0.55 -8.89
C ASP A 19 -6.24 1.04 -7.67
N LEU A 20 -4.92 0.85 -7.73
CA LEU A 20 -3.98 1.37 -6.74
C LEU A 20 -3.32 2.60 -7.35
N GLY A 21 -3.86 3.78 -7.10
CA GLY A 21 -3.31 5.03 -7.61
C GLY A 21 -1.92 5.33 -7.03
N ILE A 22 -1.20 6.23 -7.72
CA ILE A 22 0.00 6.89 -7.17
C ILE A 22 -0.45 7.63 -5.90
N ASP A 23 0.28 7.48 -4.79
CA ASP A 23 -0.07 8.02 -3.45
C ASP A 23 -1.21 7.29 -2.69
N SER A 24 -1.38 5.97 -2.91
CA SER A 24 -2.29 5.06 -2.16
C SER A 24 -3.75 5.48 -2.09
N LYS A 25 -4.30 5.93 -3.21
CA LYS A 25 -5.74 5.88 -3.40
C LYS A 25 -6.08 4.45 -3.82
N VAL A 26 -6.84 3.72 -3.01
CA VAL A 26 -7.42 2.43 -3.44
C VAL A 26 -8.84 2.72 -3.88
N ALA A 27 -9.15 2.40 -5.13
CA ALA A 27 -10.51 2.37 -5.63
C ALA A 27 -10.87 0.93 -5.98
N LEU A 28 -11.87 0.39 -5.29
CA LEU A 28 -12.34 -0.96 -5.50
C LEU A 28 -13.81 -0.91 -5.91
N SER A 29 -14.13 -1.56 -7.03
CA SER A 29 -15.49 -1.77 -7.51
C SER A 29 -15.72 -3.25 -7.85
N THR A 30 -16.97 -3.67 -7.97
CA THR A 30 -17.32 -5.09 -8.16
C THR A 30 -18.41 -5.23 -9.21
N ASN A 31 -18.50 -6.40 -9.84
CA ASN A 31 -19.64 -6.75 -10.71
C ASN A 31 -20.85 -7.31 -9.93
N LYS A 32 -20.80 -7.36 -8.59
CA LYS A 32 -21.87 -7.87 -7.75
C LYS A 32 -22.96 -6.79 -7.52
N PRO A 33 -24.23 -7.03 -7.90
CA PRO A 33 -25.30 -6.08 -7.66
C PRO A 33 -25.47 -5.74 -6.17
N GLY A 34 -25.76 -4.47 -5.89
CA GLY A 34 -25.99 -3.99 -4.51
C GLY A 34 -24.74 -3.77 -3.66
N VAL A 35 -23.55 -4.15 -4.15
CA VAL A 35 -22.28 -3.91 -3.45
C VAL A 35 -21.72 -2.54 -3.81
N LYS A 36 -21.58 -1.68 -2.80
CA LYS A 36 -21.06 -0.31 -2.98
C LYS A 36 -19.54 -0.32 -3.17
N PRO A 37 -18.98 0.50 -4.08
CA PRO A 37 -17.53 0.64 -4.22
C PRO A 37 -16.85 1.07 -2.91
N MET A 38 -15.61 0.62 -2.71
CA MET A 38 -14.76 1.05 -1.60
C MET A 38 -13.70 2.03 -2.09
N LEU A 39 -13.53 3.13 -1.36
CA LEU A 39 -12.49 4.13 -1.60
C LEU A 39 -11.64 4.33 -0.35
N VAL A 40 -10.33 4.06 -0.45
CA VAL A 40 -9.36 4.37 0.59
C VAL A 40 -8.62 5.65 0.23
N ASN A 41 -8.66 6.62 1.13
CA ASN A 41 -8.15 7.96 0.90
C ASN A 41 -6.63 8.04 0.99
N GLY A 42 -5.92 8.25 -0.13
CA GLY A 42 -4.46 8.39 -0.18
C GLY A 42 -3.87 9.71 0.35
N LYS A 43 -4.69 10.70 0.71
CA LYS A 43 -4.21 12.00 1.26
C LYS A 43 -3.24 11.88 2.44
N PRO A 44 -3.40 10.94 3.40
CA PRO A 44 -2.44 10.75 4.49
C PRO A 44 -1.04 10.41 4.00
N LEU A 45 -0.89 9.49 3.04
CA LEU A 45 0.44 9.18 2.47
C LEU A 45 1.04 10.40 1.78
N LYS A 46 0.25 11.12 0.99
CA LYS A 46 0.70 12.33 0.30
C LYS A 46 1.19 13.40 1.29
N SER A 47 0.43 13.65 2.35
CA SER A 47 0.79 14.60 3.40
C SER A 47 2.10 14.24 4.10
N VAL A 48 2.25 12.96 4.50
CA VAL A 48 3.49 12.47 5.12
C VAL A 48 4.68 12.56 4.17
N ASN A 49 4.47 12.27 2.88
CA ASN A 49 5.53 12.38 1.87
C ASN A 49 5.98 13.84 1.64
N GLN A 50 5.03 14.78 1.60
CA GLN A 50 5.34 16.21 1.50
C GLN A 50 6.11 16.72 2.73
N LEU A 51 5.67 16.34 3.94
CA LEU A 51 6.35 16.68 5.18
C LEU A 51 7.79 16.12 5.21
N TYR A 52 7.96 14.86 4.78
CA TYR A 52 9.25 14.20 4.65
C TYR A 52 10.17 14.98 3.72
N ASN A 53 9.71 15.30 2.49
CA ASN A 53 10.52 16.01 1.50
C ASN A 53 10.92 17.40 2.00
N LYS A 54 9.98 18.16 2.60
CA LYS A 54 10.24 19.49 3.17
C LYS A 54 11.30 19.44 4.28
N ARG A 55 11.15 18.51 5.23
CA ARG A 55 12.09 18.37 6.36
C ARG A 55 13.45 17.84 5.90
N LYS A 56 13.47 16.88 4.97
CA LYS A 56 14.70 16.32 4.41
C LYS A 56 15.50 17.40 3.69
N ALA A 57 14.88 18.19 2.83
CA ALA A 57 15.54 19.29 2.13
C ALA A 57 16.19 20.28 3.11
N LYS A 58 15.45 20.68 4.16
CA LYS A 58 15.98 21.52 5.24
C LYS A 58 17.17 20.88 5.95
N TYR A 59 17.10 19.60 6.32
CA TYR A 59 18.22 18.95 7.00
C TYR A 59 19.42 18.74 6.09
N GLN A 60 19.20 18.49 4.80
CA GLN A 60 20.25 18.35 3.81
C GLN A 60 21.00 19.66 3.56
N SER A 61 20.33 20.82 3.58
CA SER A 61 20.99 22.12 3.43
C SER A 61 21.93 22.48 4.59
N HIS A 62 21.81 21.80 5.73
CA HIS A 62 22.69 21.98 6.88
C HIS A 62 23.85 20.96 6.92
N LEU A 63 23.96 20.06 5.93
CA LEU A 63 25.07 19.12 5.86
C LEU A 63 26.33 19.82 5.34
N LEU A 64 27.47 19.51 5.96
CA LEU A 64 28.78 20.02 5.56
C LEU A 64 29.49 19.02 4.64
N GLY A 65 30.20 19.55 3.63
CA GLY A 65 30.95 18.77 2.66
C GLY A 65 30.07 17.81 1.85
N ASN A 66 30.62 16.64 1.52
CA ASN A 66 29.93 15.65 0.68
C ASN A 66 28.94 14.74 1.44
N ARG A 67 28.60 15.07 2.69
CA ARG A 67 27.67 14.26 3.50
C ARG A 67 26.27 14.30 2.90
N LYS A 68 25.67 13.13 2.66
CA LYS A 68 24.32 12.97 2.08
C LYS A 68 23.22 12.76 3.11
N THR A 69 23.59 12.37 4.34
CA THR A 69 22.68 12.00 5.42
C THR A 69 23.18 12.49 6.78
N SER A 70 22.30 12.41 7.79
CA SER A 70 22.57 12.60 9.21
C SER A 70 21.62 11.75 10.04
N ARG A 71 21.90 11.58 11.35
CA ARG A 71 20.97 10.88 12.28
C ARG A 71 19.55 11.44 12.24
N LYS A 72 19.38 12.76 12.04
CA LYS A 72 18.05 13.40 11.91
C LYS A 72 17.34 12.98 10.62
N ILE A 73 18.07 12.88 9.50
CA ILE A 73 17.51 12.43 8.20
C ILE A 73 17.15 10.94 8.25
N GLU A 74 17.96 10.14 8.93
CA GLU A 74 17.71 8.71 9.13
C GLU A 74 16.47 8.48 10.00
N ALA A 75 16.37 9.15 11.15
CA ALA A 75 15.18 9.07 12.00
C ALA A 75 13.91 9.54 11.27
N LEU A 76 14.00 10.61 10.49
CA LEU A 76 12.91 11.11 9.65
C LEU A 76 12.48 10.06 8.60
N SER A 77 13.46 9.39 7.97
CA SER A 77 13.20 8.33 6.98
C SER A 77 12.59 7.09 7.62
N TYR A 78 13.07 6.70 8.80
CA TYR A 78 12.53 5.58 9.58
C TYR A 78 11.06 5.81 9.93
N HIS A 79 10.72 6.97 10.49
CA HIS A 79 9.34 7.29 10.86
C HIS A 79 8.40 7.31 9.64
N ARG A 80 8.83 7.94 8.54
CA ARG A 80 8.08 7.94 7.27
C ARG A 80 7.84 6.52 6.76
N ASN A 81 8.85 5.66 6.80
CA ASN A 81 8.73 4.29 6.30
C ASN A 81 7.78 3.44 7.16
N ARG A 82 7.85 3.57 8.49
CA ARG A 82 6.92 2.89 9.40
C ARG A 82 5.47 3.33 9.19
N PHE A 83 5.24 4.62 8.98
CA PHE A 83 3.90 5.13 8.65
C PHE A 83 3.37 4.53 7.34
N VAL A 84 4.19 4.55 6.28
CA VAL A 84 3.82 3.98 4.97
C VAL A 84 3.52 2.49 5.08
N GLU A 85 4.38 1.73 5.77
CA GLU A 85 4.21 0.29 5.98
C GLU A 85 2.89 -0.01 6.71
N ASN A 86 2.63 0.67 7.83
CA ASN A 86 1.40 0.50 8.61
C ASN A 86 0.15 0.85 7.80
N TYR A 87 0.20 1.96 7.06
CA TYR A 87 -0.92 2.41 6.24
C TYR A 87 -1.26 1.40 5.13
N LEU A 88 -0.24 0.87 4.44
CA LEU A 88 -0.42 -0.16 3.41
C LEU A 88 -0.93 -1.47 3.99
N HIS A 89 -0.45 -1.87 5.17
CA HIS A 89 -0.91 -3.07 5.87
C HIS A 89 -2.41 -2.97 6.22
N ASN A 90 -2.82 -1.88 6.87
CA ASN A 90 -4.22 -1.66 7.23
C ASN A 90 -5.12 -1.55 6.00
N THR A 91 -4.65 -0.92 4.94
CA THR A 91 -5.38 -0.83 3.67
C THR A 91 -5.59 -2.22 3.06
N SER A 92 -4.56 -3.07 3.06
CA SER A 92 -4.66 -4.44 2.57
C SER A 92 -5.64 -5.27 3.40
N PHE A 93 -5.65 -5.08 4.72
CA PHE A 93 -6.59 -5.74 5.62
C PHE A 93 -8.03 -5.35 5.28
N LEU A 94 -8.32 -4.05 5.13
CA LEU A 94 -9.65 -3.54 4.77
C LEU A 94 -10.13 -4.08 3.41
N VAL A 95 -9.22 -4.20 2.43
CA VAL A 95 -9.53 -4.81 1.12
C VAL A 95 -9.94 -6.27 1.29
N VAL A 96 -9.17 -7.07 2.04
CA VAL A 96 -9.48 -8.48 2.26
C VAL A 96 -10.80 -8.64 3.00
N GLU A 97 -11.01 -7.87 4.07
CA GLU A 97 -12.26 -7.87 4.82
C GLU A 97 -13.45 -7.55 3.92
N TYR A 98 -13.35 -6.48 3.12
CA TYR A 98 -14.37 -6.11 2.16
C TYR A 98 -14.72 -7.25 1.19
N LEU A 99 -13.71 -7.92 0.62
CA LEU A 99 -13.92 -9.00 -0.35
C LEU A 99 -14.56 -10.23 0.29
N THR A 100 -14.09 -10.62 1.48
CA THR A 100 -14.60 -11.76 2.23
C THR A 100 -16.04 -11.52 2.68
N THR A 101 -16.35 -10.36 3.26
CA THR A 101 -17.72 -9.99 3.68
C THR A 101 -18.69 -9.96 2.50
N ASN A 102 -18.22 -9.60 1.31
CA ASN A 102 -19.05 -9.57 0.11
C ASN A 102 -19.03 -10.88 -0.71
N ASN A 103 -18.36 -11.93 -0.24
CA ASN A 103 -18.20 -13.21 -0.92
C ASN A 103 -17.69 -13.05 -2.36
N ILE A 104 -16.59 -12.31 -2.53
CA ILE A 104 -15.93 -12.06 -3.82
C ILE A 104 -14.64 -12.88 -3.85
N GLY A 105 -14.55 -13.84 -4.78
CA GLY A 105 -13.43 -14.78 -4.85
C GLY A 105 -12.31 -14.34 -5.80
N THR A 106 -12.59 -13.43 -6.72
CA THR A 106 -11.63 -12.99 -7.74
C THR A 106 -11.37 -11.49 -7.66
N VAL A 107 -10.10 -11.11 -7.70
CA VAL A 107 -9.66 -9.71 -7.71
C VAL A 107 -8.76 -9.47 -8.90
N VAL A 108 -9.08 -8.43 -9.68
CA VAL A 108 -8.27 -7.93 -10.79
C VAL A 108 -7.63 -6.62 -10.36
N ILE A 109 -6.31 -6.52 -10.43
CA ILE A 109 -5.56 -5.32 -10.07
C ILE A 109 -5.15 -4.59 -11.35
N GLY A 110 -5.49 -3.29 -11.44
CA GLY A 110 -5.07 -2.44 -12.53
C GLY A 110 -3.55 -2.37 -12.63
N LYS A 111 -3.00 -2.68 -13.80
CA LYS A 111 -1.56 -2.55 -14.06
C LYS A 111 -1.24 -1.10 -14.40
N ASN A 112 -0.41 -0.44 -13.60
CA ASN A 112 0.11 0.88 -13.92
C ASN A 112 1.62 0.83 -14.08
N ASP A 113 2.09 0.93 -15.33
CA ASP A 113 3.50 0.82 -15.68
C ASP A 113 4.36 1.94 -15.05
N ASN A 114 3.73 3.05 -14.66
CA ASN A 114 4.37 4.21 -14.03
C ASN A 114 4.49 4.11 -12.49
N TRP A 115 4.01 3.04 -11.85
CA TRP A 115 4.22 2.84 -10.40
C TRP A 115 5.69 2.85 -9.98
N LYS A 116 6.60 2.48 -10.89
CA LYS A 116 8.05 2.49 -10.64
C LYS A 116 8.73 3.83 -10.93
N GLN A 117 8.11 4.75 -11.66
CA GLN A 117 8.80 5.94 -12.18
C GLN A 117 8.73 7.16 -11.24
N GLY A 118 7.65 7.32 -10.48
CA GLY A 118 7.50 8.42 -9.50
C GLY A 118 8.18 8.18 -8.14
N ALA A 119 8.66 6.95 -7.93
CA ALA A 119 9.30 6.49 -6.72
C ALA A 119 10.72 6.04 -7.06
N ASN A 120 11.71 6.91 -6.93
CA ASN A 120 13.12 6.53 -6.76
C ASN A 120 13.31 5.80 -5.40
N ILE A 121 12.53 4.75 -5.19
CA ILE A 121 12.56 3.83 -4.06
C ILE A 121 13.25 2.60 -4.62
N GLY A 122 14.52 2.43 -4.24
CA GLY A 122 15.41 1.42 -4.78
C GLY A 122 14.78 0.02 -4.80
N LYS A 123 14.91 -0.64 -5.95
CA LYS A 123 14.98 -2.09 -6.24
C LYS A 123 14.39 -3.08 -5.22
N LYS A 124 13.26 -2.79 -4.59
CA LYS A 124 12.44 -3.77 -3.87
C LYS A 124 11.05 -3.75 -4.48
N THR A 125 10.84 -4.74 -5.34
CA THR A 125 9.59 -5.16 -5.94
C THR A 125 8.41 -4.91 -5.02
N THR A 126 7.39 -4.22 -5.54
CA THR A 126 6.02 -4.20 -5.03
C THR A 126 5.48 -5.64 -5.06
N LYS A 127 5.86 -6.44 -4.05
CA LYS A 127 5.01 -7.52 -3.56
C LYS A 127 3.92 -6.85 -2.74
N ILE A 128 2.86 -6.39 -3.40
CA ILE A 128 1.56 -6.43 -2.74
C ILE A 128 1.41 -7.87 -2.28
N LEU A 129 1.12 -8.01 -1.00
CA LEU A 129 1.34 -9.18 -0.17
C LEU A 129 0.38 -10.32 -0.56
N LEU A 130 0.49 -10.85 -1.78
CA LEU A 130 -0.03 -12.17 -2.21
C LEU A 130 0.63 -13.34 -1.48
N LYS A 131 1.42 -13.08 -0.42
CA LYS A 131 2.00 -14.11 0.45
C LYS A 131 0.97 -14.71 1.43
N TYR A 132 -0.26 -14.19 1.47
CA TYR A 132 -1.35 -14.81 2.23
C TYR A 132 -2.37 -15.59 1.39
N LEU A 133 -2.19 -15.66 0.07
CA LEU A 133 -3.11 -16.38 -0.83
C LEU A 133 -2.44 -17.46 -1.71
N THR A 134 -1.12 -17.62 -1.66
CA THR A 134 -0.42 -18.70 -2.39
C THR A 134 0.72 -19.28 -1.56
N LEU A 135 0.39 -20.19 -0.66
CA LEU A 135 1.31 -21.24 -0.21
C LEU A 135 0.47 -22.51 -0.07
N SER A 136 0.59 -23.35 -1.10
CA SER A 136 0.32 -24.79 -1.16
C SER A 136 0.95 -25.56 -0.01
#